data_AF-A0A7G1P0R3-F1
#
_entry.id   AF-A0A7G1P0R3-F1
#
_cell.length_a   1.000
_cell.length_b   1.000
_cell.length_c   1.000
_cell.angle_alpha   90.00
_cell.angle_beta   90.00
_cell.angle_gamma   90.00
#
_symmetry.space_group_name_H-M   'P 1'
#
loop_
_entity.id
_entity.type
_entity.pdbx_description
1 polymer ?
#
loop_
_entity_poly.entity_id
_entity_poly.type
_entity_poly.pdbx_seq_one_letter_code
_entity_poly.pdbx_strand_id
1 'polypeptide(L)'
;MDAGMWVGAASGLAGAAVGAAGAIISTTIAHRHQRSLARDQRRAELAKEAADTLTTEFVALLNLARRYPEEGASEDEMLPFRKEAMEHHLRIEQALVRLPDDQLRTRLGDVMLASMRAFQSAEDDYRTRRIAAYNVSGEAISCLGASLREQRMPRPTPQTADAQRRRLELQARHRLNSASIR
;
A
#
# COMPACT_ATOMS: atom_id res chain seq x y z
N MET A 1 -31.86 10.84 -70.35
CA MET A 1 -31.94 9.98 -69.16
C MET A 1 -30.51 9.65 -68.71
N ASP A 2 -30.05 10.44 -67.74
CA ASP A 2 -29.56 9.94 -66.45
C ASP A 2 -28.16 9.30 -66.33
N ALA A 3 -27.15 9.78 -67.07
CA ALA A 3 -25.75 9.46 -66.76
C ALA A 3 -25.22 10.25 -65.53
N GLY A 4 -25.70 11.49 -65.31
CA GLY A 4 -25.27 12.33 -64.18
C GLY A 4 -25.86 11.93 -62.81
N MET A 5 -26.99 11.23 -62.81
CA MET A 5 -27.69 10.82 -61.58
C MET A 5 -26.97 9.67 -60.85
N TRP A 6 -26.27 8.81 -61.60
CA TRP A 6 -25.52 7.67 -61.04
C TRP A 6 -24.21 8.08 -60.37
N VAL A 7 -23.52 9.10 -60.87
CA VAL A 7 -22.26 9.60 -60.30
C VAL A 7 -22.50 10.30 -58.95
N GLY A 8 -23.64 11.00 -58.80
CA GLY A 8 -24.07 11.60 -57.53
C GLY A 8 -24.47 10.56 -56.48
N ALA A 9 -25.16 9.49 -56.87
CA ALA A 9 -25.53 8.41 -55.97
C ALA A 9 -24.33 7.58 -55.49
N ALA A 10 -23.37 7.30 -56.39
CA ALA A 10 -22.15 6.55 -56.05
C ALA A 10 -21.20 7.34 -55.14
N SER A 11 -21.07 8.65 -55.34
CA SER A 11 -20.27 9.53 -54.47
C SER A 11 -20.90 9.74 -53.10
N GLY A 12 -22.24 9.81 -53.02
CA GLY A 12 -22.98 9.85 -51.74
C GLY A 12 -22.83 8.57 -50.90
N LEU A 13 -22.86 7.39 -51.53
CA LEU A 13 -22.64 6.11 -50.86
C LEU A 13 -21.19 5.92 -50.37
N ALA A 14 -20.20 6.37 -51.16
CA ALA A 14 -18.80 6.33 -50.75
C ALA A 14 -18.52 7.25 -49.54
N GLY A 15 -19.12 8.44 -49.50
CA GLY A 15 -19.03 9.35 -48.35
C GLY A 15 -19.67 8.78 -47.07
N ALA A 16 -20.83 8.12 -47.20
CA ALA A 16 -21.53 7.48 -46.08
C ALA A 16 -20.75 6.29 -45.49
N ALA A 17 -20.09 5.49 -46.34
CA ALA A 17 -19.27 4.36 -45.91
C ALA A 17 -18.03 4.81 -45.11
N VAL A 18 -17.36 5.89 -45.53
CA VAL A 18 -16.22 6.48 -44.81
C VAL A 18 -16.66 7.12 -43.49
N GLY A 19 -17.83 7.78 -43.46
CA GLY A 19 -18.41 8.33 -42.23
C GLY A 19 -18.80 7.26 -41.20
N ALA A 20 -19.37 6.14 -41.63
CA ALA A 20 -19.73 5.02 -40.76
C ALA A 20 -18.50 4.28 -40.20
N ALA A 21 -17.46 4.08 -41.02
CA ALA A 21 -16.21 3.46 -40.56
C ALA A 21 -15.46 4.34 -39.54
N GLY A 22 -15.45 5.66 -39.73
CA GLY A 22 -14.87 6.62 -38.77
C GLY A 22 -15.57 6.62 -37.41
N ALA A 23 -16.91 6.48 -37.39
CA ALA A 23 -17.70 6.43 -36.16
C ALA A 23 -17.45 5.14 -35.33
N ILE A 24 -17.17 4.01 -35.99
CA ILE A 24 -16.84 2.73 -35.34
C ILE A 24 -15.41 2.75 -34.75
N ILE A 25 -14.47 3.41 -35.43
CA ILE A 25 -13.09 3.56 -34.94
C ILE A 25 -13.04 4.55 -33.76
N SER A 26 -13.79 5.65 -33.79
CA SER A 26 -13.82 6.61 -32.68
C SER A 26 -14.47 6.03 -31.41
N THR A 27 -15.55 5.26 -31.55
CA THR A 27 -16.21 4.59 -30.42
C THR A 27 -15.34 3.49 -29.80
N THR A 28 -14.61 2.72 -30.58
CA THR A 28 -13.70 1.69 -30.04
C THR A 28 -12.48 2.29 -29.32
N ILE A 29 -11.94 3.41 -29.81
CA ILE A 29 -10.87 4.15 -29.11
C ILE A 29 -11.41 4.79 -27.83
N ALA A 30 -12.58 5.42 -27.88
CA ALA A 30 -13.24 5.99 -26.70
C ALA A 30 -13.56 4.92 -25.65
N HIS A 31 -14.05 3.74 -26.06
CA HIS A 31 -14.30 2.63 -25.14
C HIS A 31 -13.02 2.04 -24.54
N ARG A 32 -11.93 1.96 -25.30
CA ARG A 32 -10.62 1.52 -24.77
C ARG A 32 -10.07 2.54 -23.76
N HIS A 33 -10.21 3.83 -24.06
CA HIS A 33 -9.80 4.91 -23.17
C HIS A 33 -10.65 4.94 -21.90
N GLN A 34 -11.98 4.81 -22.01
CA GLN A 34 -12.89 4.68 -20.86
C GLN A 34 -12.60 3.44 -20.01
N ARG A 35 -12.28 2.29 -20.63
CA ARG A 35 -11.88 1.08 -19.89
C ARG A 35 -10.55 1.26 -19.17
N SER A 36 -9.60 2.00 -19.75
CA SER A 36 -8.34 2.34 -19.07
C SER A 36 -8.62 3.25 -17.89
N LEU A 37 -9.33 4.36 -18.11
CA LEU A 37 -9.68 5.31 -17.06
C LEU A 37 -10.46 4.65 -15.92
N ALA A 38 -11.42 3.77 -16.21
CA ALA A 38 -12.16 3.03 -15.19
C ALA A 38 -11.26 2.08 -14.38
N ARG A 39 -10.26 1.46 -15.03
CA ARG A 39 -9.26 0.62 -14.33
C ARG A 39 -8.34 1.46 -13.46
N ASP A 40 -7.92 2.63 -13.95
CA ASP A 40 -7.03 3.53 -13.22
C ASP A 40 -7.76 4.19 -12.04
N GLN A 41 -9.03 4.58 -12.21
CA GLN A 41 -9.91 5.04 -11.14
C GLN A 41 -10.10 3.94 -10.08
N ARG A 42 -10.41 2.71 -10.50
CA ARG A 42 -10.57 1.60 -9.55
C ARG A 42 -9.28 1.29 -8.78
N ARG A 43 -8.12 1.42 -9.42
CA ARG A 43 -6.82 1.28 -8.75
C ARG A 43 -6.58 2.41 -7.74
N ALA A 44 -6.93 3.65 -8.09
CA ALA A 44 -6.82 4.79 -7.19
C ALA A 44 -7.76 4.64 -5.98
N GLU A 45 -8.99 4.15 -6.19
CA GLU A 45 -9.94 3.85 -5.11
C GLU A 45 -9.40 2.78 -4.16
N LEU A 46 -8.89 1.65 -4.69
CA LEU A 46 -8.28 0.59 -3.88
C LEU A 46 -7.04 1.09 -3.10
N ALA A 47 -6.24 1.95 -3.72
CA ALA A 47 -5.08 2.55 -3.06
C ALA A 47 -5.51 3.49 -1.92
N LYS A 48 -6.57 4.28 -2.12
CA LYS A 48 -7.15 5.14 -1.09
C LYS A 48 -7.71 4.32 0.07
N GLU A 49 -8.51 3.29 -0.23
CA GLU A 49 -9.05 2.38 0.79
C GLU A 49 -7.94 1.71 1.60
N ALA A 50 -6.86 1.28 0.94
CA ALA A 50 -5.69 0.73 1.61
C ALA A 50 -5.02 1.77 2.52
N ALA A 51 -4.84 3.01 2.05
CA ALA A 51 -4.24 4.08 2.86
C ALA A 51 -5.11 4.46 4.08
N ASP A 52 -6.44 4.51 3.92
CA ASP A 52 -7.39 4.79 5.00
C ASP A 52 -7.39 3.65 6.03
N THR A 53 -7.35 2.39 5.57
CA THR A 53 -7.22 1.21 6.42
C THR A 53 -5.91 1.25 7.21
N LEU A 54 -4.77 1.45 6.52
CA LEU A 54 -3.46 1.55 7.17
C LEU A 54 -3.43 2.65 8.24
N THR A 55 -3.98 3.83 7.92
CA THR A 55 -4.07 4.93 8.87
C THR A 55 -4.87 4.55 10.11
N THR A 56 -6.04 3.92 9.92
CA THR A 56 -6.91 3.49 11.01
C THR A 56 -6.22 2.47 11.92
N GLU A 57 -5.60 1.45 11.34
CA GLU A 57 -4.94 0.39 12.10
C GLU A 57 -3.67 0.88 12.83
N PHE A 58 -2.87 1.77 12.22
CA PHE A 58 -1.72 2.38 12.91
C PHE A 58 -2.14 3.34 14.03
N VAL A 59 -3.26 4.06 13.88
CA VAL A 59 -3.84 4.85 14.97
C VAL A 59 -4.33 3.93 16.11
N ALA A 60 -4.94 2.79 15.78
CA ALA A 60 -5.34 1.81 16.77
C ALA A 60 -4.13 1.25 17.53
N LEU A 61 -3.04 0.87 16.83
CA LEU A 61 -1.78 0.47 17.47
C LEU A 61 -1.16 1.58 18.32
N LEU A 62 -1.20 2.83 17.88
CA LEU A 62 -0.74 3.97 18.69
C LEU A 62 -1.55 4.10 20.00
N ASN A 63 -2.87 3.95 19.92
CA ASN A 63 -3.75 3.98 21.09
C ASN A 63 -3.56 2.75 21.99
N LEU A 64 -3.31 1.58 21.41
CA LEU A 64 -2.97 0.37 22.14
C LEU A 64 -1.64 0.53 22.88
N ALA A 65 -0.62 1.12 22.24
CA ALA A 65 0.66 1.44 22.86
C ALA A 65 0.51 2.41 24.06
N ARG A 66 -0.49 3.30 24.07
CA ARG A 66 -0.78 4.16 25.24
C ARG A 66 -1.35 3.38 26.41
N ARG A 67 -2.04 2.27 26.14
CA ARG A 67 -2.67 1.38 27.12
C ARG A 67 -1.82 0.12 27.37
N TYR A 68 -0.52 0.18 27.08
CA TYR A 68 0.39 -0.96 27.25
C TYR A 68 0.36 -1.42 28.72
N PRO A 69 0.09 -2.72 29.00
CA PRO A 69 -0.01 -3.26 30.35
C PRO A 69 1.24 -2.95 31.17
N GLU A 70 1.06 -2.53 32.43
CA GLU A 70 2.14 -2.08 33.30
C GLU A 70 3.19 -3.16 33.58
N GLU A 71 4.33 -2.73 34.13
CA GLU A 71 5.36 -3.65 34.58
C GLU A 71 4.80 -4.61 35.65
N GLY A 72 5.03 -5.91 35.47
CA GLY A 72 4.49 -6.94 36.35
C GLY A 72 3.07 -7.42 36.02
N ALA A 73 2.46 -6.94 34.92
CA ALA A 73 1.20 -7.48 34.42
C ALA A 73 1.28 -9.01 34.24
N SER A 74 0.20 -9.69 34.62
CA SER A 74 0.10 -11.14 34.50
C SER A 74 0.05 -11.57 33.02
N GLU A 75 0.39 -12.85 32.75
CA GLU A 75 0.24 -13.40 31.41
C GLU A 75 -1.22 -13.35 30.91
N ASP A 76 -2.20 -13.48 31.82
CA ASP A 76 -3.63 -13.38 31.52
C ASP A 76 -4.04 -11.96 31.08
N GLU A 77 -3.34 -10.92 31.55
CA GLU A 77 -3.52 -9.54 31.10
C GLU A 77 -2.73 -9.23 29.81
N MET A 78 -1.55 -9.84 29.65
CA MET A 78 -0.69 -9.66 28.48
C MET A 78 -1.18 -10.39 27.24
N LEU A 79 -1.84 -11.54 27.39
CA LEU A 79 -2.36 -12.33 26.28
C LEU A 79 -3.42 -11.59 25.43
N PRO A 80 -4.51 -11.03 25.98
CA PRO A 80 -5.50 -10.29 25.20
C PRO A 80 -4.88 -9.07 24.52
N PHE A 81 -3.96 -8.38 25.20
CA PHE A 81 -3.23 -7.25 24.63
C PHE A 81 -2.40 -7.64 23.39
N ARG A 82 -1.61 -8.73 23.48
CA ARG A 82 -0.82 -9.23 22.35
C ARG A 82 -1.70 -9.71 21.20
N LYS A 83 -2.85 -10.32 21.52
CA LYS A 83 -3.84 -10.74 20.52
C LYS A 83 -4.41 -9.54 19.77
N GLU A 84 -4.84 -8.49 20.48
CA GLU A 84 -5.34 -7.25 19.87
C GLU A 84 -4.27 -6.62 18.96
N ALA A 85 -3.02 -6.53 19.43
CA ALA A 85 -1.91 -6.01 18.60
C ALA A 85 -1.71 -6.83 17.31
N MET A 86 -1.72 -8.17 17.43
CA MET A 86 -1.56 -9.07 16.29
C MET A 86 -2.70 -8.93 15.26
N GLU A 87 -3.94 -8.77 15.72
CA GLU A 87 -5.08 -8.55 14.83
C GLU A 87 -4.92 -7.27 14.00
N HIS A 88 -4.43 -6.18 14.61
CA HIS A 88 -4.09 -4.96 13.89
C HIS A 88 -2.93 -5.17 12.90
N HIS A 89 -1.87 -5.87 13.29
CA HIS A 89 -0.74 -6.20 12.40
C HIS A 89 -1.20 -6.99 11.16
N LEU A 90 -2.09 -7.97 11.32
CA LEU A 90 -2.62 -8.75 10.20
C LEU A 90 -3.44 -7.91 9.22
N ARG A 91 -4.26 -6.98 9.71
CA ARG A 91 -5.02 -6.05 8.86
C ARG A 91 -4.08 -5.10 8.11
N ILE A 92 -3.02 -4.64 8.77
CA ILE A 92 -1.96 -3.84 8.14
C ILE A 92 -1.29 -4.62 7.02
N GLU A 93 -0.87 -5.86 7.26
CA GLU A 93 -0.24 -6.71 6.22
C GLU A 93 -1.14 -6.83 4.97
N GLN A 94 -2.42 -7.09 5.17
CA GLN A 94 -3.39 -7.21 4.08
C GLN A 94 -3.55 -5.90 3.29
N ALA A 95 -3.59 -4.76 3.99
CA ALA A 95 -3.69 -3.45 3.35
C ALA A 95 -2.39 -3.05 2.63
N LEU A 96 -1.22 -3.39 3.18
CA LEU A 96 0.08 -3.09 2.57
C LEU A 96 0.25 -3.70 1.19
N VAL A 97 -0.24 -4.93 0.97
CA VAL A 97 -0.16 -5.59 -0.35
C VAL A 97 -0.91 -4.81 -1.43
N ARG A 98 -1.94 -4.06 -1.06
CA ARG A 98 -2.76 -3.27 -1.99
C ARG A 98 -2.16 -1.89 -2.29
N LEU A 99 -1.10 -1.50 -1.58
CA LEU A 99 -0.48 -0.19 -1.73
C LEU A 99 0.39 -0.14 -3.00
N PRO A 100 0.15 0.81 -3.93
CA PRO A 100 0.88 0.87 -5.20
C PRO A 100 2.28 1.48 -5.08
N ASP A 101 2.51 2.34 -4.07
CA ASP A 101 3.80 2.97 -3.84
C ASP A 101 4.76 1.97 -3.18
N ASP A 102 5.70 1.44 -3.97
CA ASP A 102 6.70 0.48 -3.52
C ASP A 102 7.61 1.02 -2.41
N GLN A 103 7.96 2.30 -2.46
CA GLN A 103 8.83 2.94 -1.47
C GLN A 103 8.09 3.04 -0.14
N LEU A 104 6.86 3.55 -0.16
CA LEU A 104 6.01 3.61 1.03
C LEU A 104 5.71 2.21 1.57
N ARG A 105 5.35 1.26 0.71
CA ARG A 105 5.04 -0.12 1.11
C ARG A 105 6.23 -0.78 1.79
N THR A 106 7.42 -0.64 1.21
CA THR A 106 8.67 -1.14 1.80
C THR A 106 8.92 -0.51 3.16
N ARG A 107 8.75 0.81 3.25
CA ARG A 107 8.96 1.57 4.47
C ARG A 107 8.01 1.15 5.58
N LEU A 108 6.72 1.04 5.28
CA LEU A 108 5.71 0.60 6.23
C LEU A 108 5.90 -0.87 6.63
N GLY A 109 6.46 -1.71 5.75
CA GLY A 109 6.89 -3.06 6.10
C GLY A 109 8.00 -3.08 7.16
N ASP A 110 9.01 -2.20 7.05
CA ASP A 110 10.06 -2.06 8.07
C ASP A 110 9.47 -1.55 9.41
N VAL A 111 8.55 -0.59 9.34
CA VAL A 111 7.82 -0.07 10.51
C VAL A 111 6.98 -1.17 11.16
N MET A 112 6.28 -1.99 10.37
CA MET A 112 5.49 -3.11 10.86
C MET A 112 6.37 -4.14 11.58
N LEU A 113 7.52 -4.49 11.01
CA LEU A 113 8.48 -5.40 11.65
C LEU A 113 8.99 -4.84 12.99
N ALA A 114 9.31 -3.54 13.04
CA ALA A 114 9.70 -2.87 14.28
C ALA A 114 8.54 -2.85 15.31
N SER A 115 7.30 -2.66 14.85
CA SER A 115 6.10 -2.63 15.69
C SER A 115 5.83 -4.00 16.30
N MET A 116 5.84 -5.08 15.51
CA MET A 116 5.67 -6.44 16.01
C MET A 116 6.68 -6.76 17.11
N ARG A 117 7.95 -6.38 16.92
CA ARG A 117 8.98 -6.54 17.96
C ARG A 117 8.66 -5.73 19.20
N ALA A 118 8.24 -4.48 19.05
CA ALA A 118 7.90 -3.63 20.20
C ALA A 118 6.74 -4.18 21.04
N PHE A 119 5.74 -4.83 20.41
CA PHE A 119 4.60 -5.44 21.11
C PHE A 119 4.84 -6.87 21.62
N GLN A 120 5.88 -7.57 21.13
CA GLN A 120 6.10 -9.00 21.41
C GLN A 120 7.43 -9.31 22.12
N SER A 121 8.40 -8.39 22.12
CA SER A 121 9.72 -8.62 22.73
C SER A 121 9.58 -8.90 24.22
N ALA A 122 10.07 -10.05 24.69
CA ALA A 122 10.19 -10.34 26.12
C ALA A 122 11.49 -9.77 26.73
N GLU A 123 12.46 -9.41 25.89
CA GLU A 123 13.83 -9.05 26.30
C GLU A 123 13.95 -7.61 26.80
N ASP A 124 13.11 -6.71 26.31
CA ASP A 124 13.17 -5.28 26.63
C ASP A 124 12.29 -4.92 27.83
N ASP A 125 12.73 -3.94 28.63
CA ASP A 125 11.91 -3.34 29.68
C ASP A 125 10.58 -2.76 29.12
N TYR A 126 9.52 -2.85 29.92
CA TYR A 126 8.19 -2.31 29.65
C TYR A 126 8.23 -0.88 29.09
N ARG A 127 8.97 0.03 29.74
CA ARG A 127 9.00 1.44 29.32
C ARG A 127 9.59 1.60 27.92
N THR A 128 10.64 0.84 27.65
CA THR A 128 11.30 0.82 26.33
C THR A 128 10.36 0.29 25.25
N ARG A 129 9.66 -0.82 25.52
CA ARG A 129 8.67 -1.39 24.59
C ARG A 129 7.52 -0.45 24.30
N ARG A 130 6.95 0.17 25.33
CA ARG A 130 5.86 1.14 25.21
C ARG A 130 6.26 2.32 24.33
N ILE A 131 7.43 2.90 24.57
CA ILE A 131 7.96 4.03 23.80
C ILE A 131 8.24 3.60 22.34
N ALA A 132 8.82 2.42 22.14
CA ALA A 132 9.07 1.87 20.81
C ALA A 132 7.76 1.68 20.03
N ALA A 133 6.75 1.05 20.63
CA ALA A 133 5.44 0.81 20.03
C ALA A 133 4.75 2.14 19.65
N TYR A 134 4.83 3.14 20.53
CA TYR A 134 4.29 4.48 20.27
C TYR A 134 5.02 5.16 19.10
N ASN A 135 6.35 5.20 19.13
CA ASN A 135 7.16 5.91 18.13
C ASN A 135 7.02 5.29 16.74
N VAL A 136 7.05 3.97 16.66
CA VAL A 136 6.94 3.24 15.39
C VAL A 136 5.55 3.44 14.78
N SER A 137 4.48 3.39 15.58
CA SER A 137 3.13 3.67 15.10
C SER A 137 2.97 5.13 14.63
N GLY A 138 3.57 6.09 15.36
CA GLY A 138 3.60 7.50 14.97
C GLY A 138 4.41 7.76 13.68
N GLU A 139 5.51 7.04 13.49
CA GLU A 139 6.30 7.07 12.26
C GLU A 139 5.48 6.58 11.06
N ALA A 140 4.70 5.52 11.23
CA ALA A 140 3.81 4.98 10.19
C ALA A 140 2.80 6.03 9.71
N ILE A 141 2.12 6.69 10.66
CA ILE A 141 1.14 7.75 10.39
C ILE A 141 1.81 8.94 9.69
N SER A 142 3.03 9.30 10.12
CA SER A 142 3.80 10.38 9.50
C SER A 142 4.23 10.03 8.08
N CYS A 143 4.59 8.78 7.81
CA CYS A 143 4.91 8.27 6.47
C CYS A 143 3.69 8.31 5.54
N LEU A 144 2.55 7.81 6.00
CA LEU A 144 1.29 7.86 5.26
C LEU A 144 0.89 9.31 4.95
N GLY A 145 0.92 10.18 5.95
CA GLY A 145 0.62 11.61 5.77
C GLY A 145 1.60 12.33 4.84
N ALA A 146 2.89 11.98 4.84
CA ALA A 146 3.86 12.54 3.91
C ALA A 146 3.58 12.09 2.48
N SER A 147 3.31 10.80 2.26
CA SER A 147 2.97 10.26 0.93
C SER A 147 1.70 10.90 0.36
N LEU A 148 0.63 11.02 1.15
CA LEU A 148 -0.62 11.68 0.73
C LEU A 148 -0.44 13.16 0.37
N ARG A 149 0.58 13.83 0.92
CA ARG A 149 0.92 15.22 0.62
C ARG A 149 2.05 15.36 -0.41
N GLU A 150 2.49 14.25 -1.02
CA GLU A 150 3.64 14.20 -1.94
C GLU A 150 4.92 14.82 -1.34
N GLN A 151 5.09 14.69 -0.01
CA GLN A 151 6.22 15.21 0.73
C GLN A 151 7.32 14.16 0.87
N ARG A 152 8.54 14.63 1.14
CA ARG A 152 9.66 13.75 1.46
C ARG A 152 9.32 12.89 2.69
N MET A 153 9.53 11.59 2.55
CA MET A 153 9.35 10.63 3.63
C MET A 153 10.18 10.99 4.87
N PRO A 154 9.59 10.91 6.07
CA PRO A 154 10.30 11.23 7.31
C PRO A 154 11.44 10.25 7.55
N ARG A 155 12.46 10.73 8.29
CA ARG A 155 13.62 9.90 8.65
C ARG A 155 13.18 8.70 9.51
N PRO A 156 13.83 7.54 9.34
CA PRO A 156 13.62 6.37 10.20
C PRO A 156 13.81 6.68 11.67
N THR A 157 12.91 6.20 12.52
CA THR A 157 13.22 6.07 13.95
C THR A 157 14.34 5.04 14.13
N PRO A 158 15.07 5.07 15.26
CA PRO A 158 16.10 4.07 15.53
C PRO A 158 15.59 2.63 15.44
N GLN A 159 14.36 2.38 15.88
CA GLN A 159 13.71 1.06 15.84
C GLN A 159 13.51 0.59 14.40
N THR A 160 12.96 1.46 13.55
CA THR A 160 12.73 1.14 12.14
C THR A 160 14.05 1.05 11.36
N ALA A 161 15.04 1.88 11.69
CA ALA A 161 16.38 1.77 11.11
C ALA A 161 17.04 0.43 11.45
N ASP A 162 16.87 -0.08 12.68
CA ASP A 162 17.36 -1.41 13.06
C ASP A 162 16.66 -2.53 12.28
N ALA A 163 15.33 -2.43 12.16
CA ALA A 163 14.53 -3.39 11.39
C ALA A 163 14.99 -3.43 9.91
N GLN A 164 15.22 -2.26 9.32
CA GLN A 164 15.74 -2.12 7.96
C GLN A 164 17.12 -2.79 7.81
N ARG A 165 18.05 -2.55 8.75
CA ARG A 165 19.39 -3.19 8.72
C ARG A 165 19.28 -4.71 8.75
N ARG A 166 18.49 -5.26 9.67
CA ARG A 166 18.30 -6.72 9.78
C ARG A 166 17.72 -7.34 8.51
N ARG A 167 16.74 -6.69 7.88
CA ARG A 167 16.18 -7.15 6.60
C ARG A 167 17.25 -7.21 5.51
N LEU A 168 18.09 -6.17 5.40
CA LEU A 168 19.18 -6.13 4.44
C LEU A 168 20.23 -7.22 4.70
N GLU A 169 20.57 -7.47 5.97
CA GLU A 169 21.48 -8.56 6.35
C GLU A 169 20.92 -9.94 5.97
N LEU A 170 19.63 -10.18 6.21
CA LEU A 170 18.97 -11.43 5.82
C LEU A 170 18.96 -11.61 4.30
N GLN A 171 18.67 -10.57 3.55
CA GLN A 171 18.72 -10.60 2.08
C GLN A 171 20.14 -10.89 1.57
N ALA A 172 21.16 -10.29 2.18
CA ALA A 172 22.56 -10.56 1.84
C ALA A 172 22.93 -12.03 2.10
N ARG A 173 22.55 -12.58 3.26
CA ARG A 173 22.76 -13.99 3.60
C ARG A 173 22.08 -14.93 2.58
N HIS A 174 20.83 -14.67 2.21
CA HIS A 174 20.13 -15.47 1.20
C HIS A 174 20.80 -15.42 -0.18
N ARG A 175 21.33 -14.27 -0.58
CA ARG A 175 22.07 -14.13 -1.86
C ARG A 175 23.38 -14.93 -1.85
N LEU A 176 24.12 -14.92 -0.74
CA LEU A 176 25.34 -15.71 -0.60
C LEU A 176 25.05 -17.21 -0.65
N ASN A 177 24.03 -17.66 0.08
CA ASN A 177 23.65 -19.08 0.09
C ASN A 177 23.14 -19.56 -1.28
N SER A 178 22.39 -18.73 -2.01
CA SER A 178 21.92 -19.09 -3.36
C SER A 178 23.01 -19.06 -4.44
N ALA A 179 24.10 -18.33 -4.22
CA ALA A 179 25.27 -18.35 -5.10
C ALA A 179 26.17 -19.58 -4.88
N SER A 180 26.23 -20.12 -3.65
CA SER A 180 27.05 -21.30 -3.30
C SER A 180 26.49 -22.63 -3.81
N ILE A 181 25.26 -22.67 -4.33
CA ILE A 181 24.57 -23.89 -4.81
C ILE A 181 24.71 -24.06 -6.34
N ARG A 182 25.38 -23.12 -7.03
CA ARG A 182 25.68 -23.22 -8.47
C ARG A 182 27.15 -23.52 -8.68
#